data_AF-A0A2E8MCE6-F1
#
_entry.id   AF-A0A2E8MCE6-F1
#
_cell.length_a   1.000
_cell.length_b   1.000
_cell.length_c   1.000
_cell.angle_alpha   90.00
_cell.angle_beta   90.00
_cell.angle_gamma   90.00
#
_symmetry.space_group_name_H-M   'P 1'
#
loop_
_entity.id
_entity.type
_entity.pdbx_description
1 polymer ?
#
loop_
_entity_poly.entity_id
_entity_poly.type
_entity_poly.pdbx_seq_one_letter_code
_entity_poly.pdbx_strand_id
1 'polypeptide(L)'
;MMRSARYSRNGFTLVELVLSMVIMGLLMGSIFKLADATVKSTRAMVDHQSEEITRDAFFTLMKRHFEELPGNCRMDLLPTSESEPFLSELTFQNAPVSFNWGGIPMSAEAMRIITVKDLDGLDIVIEYFDEPILDTDETLAERGIEPIASVVLLEGLSRFEWNVLDGRNLNVERDEWPYEWEVRNRLPTFIELTAQFGENGEVIRRMFWCPTKVSPVTRMRQLQNSARSSAQQNGANGGGATINPNPRPNPEGSRGGSASDRAKRPTGPPAGTGGAR
;
A
#
# COMPACT_ATOMS: atom_id res chain seq x y z
N MET A 1 -87.96 -37.15 12.74
CA MET A 1 -87.46 -36.24 13.80
C MET A 1 -86.42 -35.31 13.17
N MET A 2 -86.74 -34.03 13.02
CA MET A 2 -85.82 -33.01 12.49
C MET A 2 -85.79 -31.87 13.51
N ARG A 3 -84.67 -31.70 14.23
CA ARG A 3 -84.47 -30.57 15.14
C ARG A 3 -84.11 -29.36 14.30
N SER A 4 -85.01 -28.37 14.27
CA SER A 4 -84.72 -27.06 13.70
C SER A 4 -83.74 -26.31 14.61
N ALA A 5 -82.55 -26.03 14.10
CA ALA A 5 -81.61 -25.11 14.74
C ALA A 5 -82.20 -23.70 14.69
N ARG A 6 -82.56 -23.15 15.85
CA ARG A 6 -82.95 -21.74 15.96
C ARG A 6 -81.71 -20.89 15.79
N TYR A 7 -81.62 -20.17 14.66
CA TYR A 7 -80.69 -19.05 14.53
C TYR A 7 -81.13 -17.94 15.49
N SER A 8 -80.36 -17.73 16.55
CA SER A 8 -80.50 -16.57 17.42
C SER A 8 -80.13 -15.32 16.61
N ARG A 9 -81.13 -14.52 16.23
CA ARG A 9 -80.91 -13.17 15.69
C ARG A 9 -80.53 -12.24 16.84
N ASN A 10 -79.25 -12.23 17.18
CA ASN A 10 -78.70 -11.23 18.10
C ASN A 10 -78.33 -9.99 17.27
N GLY A 11 -79.09 -8.91 17.43
CA GLY A 11 -78.71 -7.60 16.90
C GLY A 11 -77.58 -7.01 17.75
N PHE A 12 -76.60 -6.39 17.10
CA PHE A 12 -75.51 -5.70 17.79
C PHE A 12 -76.04 -4.52 18.59
N THR A 13 -75.55 -4.37 19.83
CA THR A 13 -75.84 -3.18 20.64
C THR A 13 -75.01 -1.99 20.15
N LEU A 14 -75.54 -0.77 20.25
CA LEU A 14 -74.83 0.44 19.83
C LEU A 14 -73.50 0.62 20.59
N VAL A 15 -73.47 0.21 21.86
CA VAL A 15 -72.26 0.24 22.71
C VAL A 15 -71.17 -0.69 22.16
N GLU A 16 -71.52 -1.87 21.67
CA GLU A 16 -70.56 -2.83 21.11
C GLU A 16 -69.97 -2.36 19.79
N LEU A 17 -70.77 -1.67 18.96
CA LEU A 17 -70.28 -1.05 17.73
C LEU A 17 -69.31 0.10 18.01
N VAL A 18 -69.62 0.94 19.01
CA VAL A 18 -68.71 2.02 19.45
C VAL A 18 -67.42 1.45 20.05
N LEU A 19 -67.51 0.42 20.90
CA LEU A 19 -66.34 -0.25 21.48
C LEU A 19 -65.44 -0.85 20.39
N SER A 20 -66.05 -1.51 19.40
CA SER A 20 -65.33 -2.07 18.25
C SER A 20 -64.60 -0.99 17.46
N MET A 21 -65.23 0.18 17.27
CA MET A 21 -64.65 1.32 16.55
C MET A 21 -63.47 1.95 17.31
N VAL A 22 -63.55 2.02 18.64
CA VAL A 22 -62.46 2.49 19.51
C VAL A 22 -61.27 1.52 19.48
N ILE A 23 -61.53 0.22 19.62
CA ILE A 23 -60.49 -0.81 19.56
C ILE A 23 -59.83 -0.80 18.16
N MET A 24 -60.62 -0.68 17.10
CA MET A 24 -60.12 -0.58 15.72
C MET A 24 -59.20 0.64 15.56
N GLY A 25 -59.58 1.80 16.10
CA GLY A 25 -58.75 3.01 16.07
C GLY A 25 -57.41 2.83 16.79
N LEU A 26 -57.43 2.19 17.97
CA LEU A 26 -56.20 1.89 18.73
C LEU A 26 -55.30 0.89 18.00
N LEU A 27 -55.87 -0.15 17.39
CA LEU A 27 -55.13 -1.13 16.60
C LEU A 27 -54.49 -0.48 15.38
N MET A 28 -55.27 0.32 14.63
CA MET A 28 -54.76 1.02 13.45
C MET A 28 -53.63 1.98 13.81
N GLY A 29 -53.79 2.77 14.87
CA GLY A 29 -52.74 3.67 15.37
C GLY A 29 -51.47 2.93 15.81
N SER A 30 -51.62 1.75 16.41
CA SER A 30 -50.48 0.91 16.81
C SER A 30 -49.74 0.34 15.60
N ILE A 31 -50.47 -0.11 14.58
CA ILE A 31 -49.91 -0.62 13.32
C ILE A 31 -49.12 0.47 12.60
N PHE A 32 -49.68 1.69 12.49
CA PHE A 32 -48.98 2.81 11.87
C PHE A 32 -47.69 3.17 12.61
N LYS A 33 -47.73 3.22 13.95
CA LYS A 33 -46.52 3.47 14.75
C LYS A 33 -45.45 2.40 14.60
N LEU A 34 -45.86 1.12 14.52
CA LEU A 34 -44.94 0.01 14.30
C LEU A 34 -44.32 0.07 12.91
N ALA A 35 -45.13 0.34 11.88
CA ALA A 35 -44.64 0.47 10.51
C ALA A 35 -43.60 1.59 10.39
N ASP A 36 -43.87 2.77 10.97
CA ASP A 36 -42.94 3.90 10.97
C ASP A 36 -41.64 3.56 11.72
N ALA A 37 -41.74 2.91 12.88
CA ALA A 37 -40.58 2.48 13.66
C ALA A 37 -39.72 1.45 12.91
N THR A 38 -40.34 0.48 12.25
CA THR A 38 -39.64 -0.52 11.43
C THR A 38 -38.93 0.14 10.25
N VAL A 39 -39.61 0.99 9.49
CA VAL A 39 -39.00 1.68 8.33
C VAL A 39 -37.81 2.53 8.77
N LYS A 40 -37.94 3.28 9.87
CA LYS A 40 -36.84 4.09 10.41
C LYS A 40 -35.66 3.22 10.85
N SER A 41 -35.93 2.10 11.53
CA SER A 41 -34.90 1.15 11.98
C SER A 41 -34.18 0.49 10.81
N THR A 42 -34.91 0.05 9.78
CA THR A 42 -34.31 -0.54 8.58
C THR A 42 -33.40 0.46 7.85
N ARG A 43 -33.81 1.72 7.72
CA ARG A 43 -32.97 2.76 7.10
C ARG A 43 -31.68 2.97 7.89
N ALA A 44 -31.78 3.21 9.19
CA ALA A 44 -30.62 3.38 10.06
C ALA A 44 -29.69 2.15 10.03
N MET A 45 -30.26 0.94 10.00
CA MET A 45 -29.50 -0.31 9.89
C MET A 45 -28.77 -0.43 8.56
N VAL A 46 -29.40 -0.06 7.44
CA VAL A 46 -28.75 -0.08 6.11
C VAL A 46 -27.59 0.92 6.06
N ASP A 47 -27.78 2.12 6.61
CA ASP A 47 -26.74 3.15 6.64
C ASP A 47 -25.54 2.68 7.48
N HIS A 48 -25.78 2.14 8.68
CA HIS A 48 -24.73 1.57 9.52
C HIS A 48 -24.04 0.36 8.86
N GLN A 49 -24.79 -0.50 8.17
CA GLN A 49 -24.20 -1.61 7.43
C GLN A 49 -23.32 -1.14 6.26
N SER A 50 -23.74 -0.10 5.55
CA SER A 50 -22.96 0.48 4.46
C SER A 50 -21.64 1.06 4.96
N GLU A 51 -21.65 1.72 6.12
CA GLU A 51 -20.46 2.27 6.75
C GLU A 51 -19.49 1.16 7.17
N GLU A 52 -19.98 0.12 7.85
CA GLU A 52 -19.15 -1.04 8.25
C GLU A 52 -18.54 -1.78 7.04
N ILE A 53 -19.30 -1.94 5.95
CA ILE A 53 -18.78 -2.53 4.71
C ILE A 53 -17.65 -1.68 4.13
N THR A 54 -17.79 -0.35 4.15
CA THR A 54 -16.77 0.58 3.64
C THR A 54 -15.50 0.49 4.48
N ARG A 55 -15.62 0.44 5.81
CA ARG A 55 -14.49 0.28 6.74
C ARG A 55 -13.74 -1.03 6.49
N ASP A 56 -14.44 -2.16 6.40
CA ASP A 56 -13.82 -3.46 6.14
C ASP A 56 -13.16 -3.54 4.76
N ALA A 57 -13.81 -2.95 3.74
CA ALA A 57 -13.26 -2.85 2.40
C ALA A 57 -11.95 -2.04 2.39
N PHE A 58 -11.90 -0.92 3.11
CA PHE A 58 -10.69 -0.11 3.26
C PHE A 58 -9.54 -0.92 3.89
N PHE A 59 -9.76 -1.60 5.02
CA PHE A 59 -8.68 -2.37 5.67
C PHE A 59 -8.23 -3.56 4.82
N THR A 60 -9.15 -4.21 4.11
CA THR A 60 -8.83 -5.28 3.16
C THR A 60 -8.00 -4.77 1.99
N LEU A 61 -8.35 -3.60 1.46
CA LEU A 61 -7.63 -2.92 0.39
C LEU A 61 -6.22 -2.53 0.81
N MET A 62 -6.07 -1.94 2.00
CA MET A 62 -4.75 -1.61 2.58
C MET A 62 -3.89 -2.86 2.77
N LYS A 63 -4.45 -3.93 3.36
CA LYS A 63 -3.73 -5.19 3.54
C LYS A 63 -3.19 -5.72 2.21
N ARG A 64 -4.07 -5.78 1.20
CA ARG A 64 -3.69 -6.23 -0.14
C ARG A 64 -2.63 -5.33 -0.75
N HIS A 65 -2.78 -4.01 -0.64
CA HIS A 65 -1.82 -3.04 -1.16
C HIS A 65 -0.42 -3.28 -0.59
N PHE A 66 -0.27 -3.36 0.73
CA PHE A 66 1.03 -3.61 1.38
C PHE A 66 1.62 -4.97 1.01
N GLU A 67 0.81 -6.03 0.95
CA GLU A 67 1.26 -7.37 0.55
C GLU A 67 1.69 -7.43 -0.94
N GLU A 68 1.08 -6.60 -1.80
CA GLU A 68 1.35 -6.57 -3.23
C GLU A 68 2.49 -5.62 -3.63
N LEU A 69 2.99 -4.76 -2.74
CA LEU A 69 4.08 -3.82 -3.02
C LEU A 69 5.27 -4.50 -3.72
N PRO A 70 5.76 -3.96 -4.85
CA PRO A 70 6.88 -4.55 -5.57
C PRO A 70 8.21 -4.27 -4.86
N GLY A 71 9.24 -5.07 -5.19
CA GLY A 71 10.56 -4.95 -4.56
C GLY A 71 11.34 -3.67 -4.88
N ASN A 72 10.88 -2.88 -5.85
CA ASN A 72 11.42 -1.55 -6.19
C ASN A 72 10.51 -0.39 -5.75
N CYS A 73 9.47 -0.68 -4.96
CA CYS A 73 8.64 0.35 -4.35
C CYS A 73 9.49 1.24 -3.45
N ARG A 74 9.28 2.55 -3.55
CA ARG A 74 9.72 3.51 -2.55
C ARG A 74 8.50 3.92 -1.72
N MET A 75 8.68 4.04 -0.41
CA MET A 75 7.65 4.46 0.52
C MET A 75 8.28 5.46 1.47
N ASP A 76 7.66 6.63 1.60
CA ASP A 76 8.02 7.63 2.60
C ASP A 76 6.77 7.91 3.47
N LEU A 77 6.94 7.99 4.79
CA LEU A 77 5.92 8.38 5.76
C LEU A 77 6.41 9.61 6.50
N LEU A 78 5.65 10.69 6.41
CA LEU A 78 6.00 11.98 6.99
C LEU A 78 4.86 12.52 7.87
N PRO A 79 5.14 12.96 9.10
CA PRO A 79 4.16 13.72 9.87
C PRO A 79 4.03 15.14 9.29
N THR A 80 2.79 15.61 9.12
CA THR A 80 2.48 16.98 8.66
C THR A 80 1.99 17.90 9.76
N SER A 81 1.77 17.37 10.96
CA SER A 81 1.45 18.14 12.15
C SER A 81 2.35 17.76 13.32
N GLU A 82 2.76 18.75 14.11
CA GLU A 82 3.54 18.52 15.34
C GLU A 82 2.67 18.25 16.58
N SER A 83 1.34 18.41 16.47
CA SER A 83 0.39 18.25 17.58
C SER A 83 -0.93 17.66 17.12
N GLU A 84 -1.75 17.21 18.07
CA GLU A 84 -3.09 16.69 17.78
C GLU A 84 -4.00 17.70 17.03
N PRO A 85 -4.79 17.24 16.05
CA PRO A 85 -4.82 15.88 15.50
C PRO A 85 -3.56 15.57 14.69
N PHE A 86 -2.99 14.37 14.88
CA PHE A 86 -1.82 13.93 14.12
C PHE A 86 -2.20 13.71 12.66
N LEU A 87 -1.64 14.54 11.78
CA LEU A 87 -1.73 14.45 10.34
C LEU A 87 -0.46 13.80 9.79
N SER A 88 -0.63 12.97 8.78
CA SER A 88 0.48 12.28 8.14
C SER A 88 0.26 12.15 6.64
N GLU A 89 1.36 12.07 5.92
CA GLU A 89 1.43 11.79 4.50
C GLU A 89 2.18 10.48 4.30
N LEU A 90 1.49 9.49 3.74
CA LEU A 90 2.07 8.21 3.37
C LEU A 90 2.15 8.12 1.86
N THR A 91 3.37 8.16 1.33
CA THR A 91 3.63 8.26 -0.11
C THR A 91 4.25 6.97 -0.63
N PHE A 92 3.79 6.52 -1.79
CA PHE A 92 4.34 5.37 -2.51
C PHE A 92 4.71 5.77 -3.94
N GLN A 93 5.87 5.30 -4.40
CA GLN A 93 6.31 5.43 -5.79
C GLN A 93 6.77 4.09 -6.33
N ASN A 94 6.59 3.86 -7.63
CA ASN A 94 6.85 2.58 -8.28
C ASN A 94 5.98 1.44 -7.73
N ALA A 95 4.81 1.76 -7.18
CA ALA A 95 3.80 0.81 -6.76
C ALA A 95 2.71 0.78 -7.85
N PRO A 96 2.78 -0.14 -8.84
CA PRO A 96 1.74 -0.24 -9.86
C PRO A 96 0.43 -0.55 -9.14
N VAL A 97 -0.52 0.37 -9.25
CA VAL A 97 -1.74 0.39 -8.46
C VAL A 97 -2.66 -0.79 -8.79
N SER A 98 -3.12 -1.49 -7.75
CA SER A 98 -4.24 -2.45 -7.80
C SER A 98 -5.62 -1.74 -7.66
N PHE A 99 -5.64 -0.40 -7.61
CA PHE A 99 -6.85 0.41 -7.44
C PHE A 99 -7.54 0.62 -8.79
N ASN A 100 -8.32 -0.37 -9.24
CA ASN A 100 -9.19 -0.22 -10.39
C ASN A 100 -10.55 0.37 -9.97
N TRP A 101 -10.69 1.69 -10.02
CA TRP A 101 -11.97 2.37 -9.80
C TRP A 101 -12.72 2.51 -11.13
N GLY A 102 -13.86 1.82 -11.27
CA GLY A 102 -14.75 2.00 -12.43
C GLY A 102 -14.30 1.37 -13.74
N GLY A 103 -13.30 0.47 -13.73
CA GLY A 103 -12.84 -0.24 -14.94
C GLY A 103 -11.90 0.55 -15.84
N ILE A 104 -11.49 1.76 -15.42
CA ILE A 104 -10.46 2.53 -16.12
C ILE A 104 -9.12 2.26 -15.42
N PRO A 105 -8.16 1.59 -16.09
CA PRO A 105 -6.83 1.42 -15.53
C PRO A 105 -6.16 2.79 -15.44
N MET A 106 -6.03 3.32 -14.23
CA MET A 106 -5.16 4.47 -13.97
C MET A 106 -3.74 3.95 -13.75
N SER A 107 -2.83 4.36 -14.63
CA SER A 107 -1.39 4.15 -14.44
C SER A 107 -0.84 5.38 -13.74
N ALA A 108 -0.69 5.31 -12.41
CA ALA A 108 -0.01 6.33 -11.63
C ALA A 108 1.45 5.93 -11.42
N GLU A 109 2.38 6.89 -11.48
CA GLU A 109 3.78 6.67 -11.13
C GLU A 109 4.00 6.74 -9.60
N ALA A 110 3.21 7.59 -8.95
CA ALA A 110 3.15 7.69 -7.50
C ALA A 110 1.72 7.87 -6.97
N MET A 111 1.53 7.53 -5.69
CA MET A 111 0.29 7.76 -4.96
C MET A 111 0.61 8.24 -3.55
N ARG A 112 -0.30 9.03 -2.98
CA ARG A 112 -0.16 9.57 -1.63
C ARG A 112 -1.47 9.40 -0.87
N ILE A 113 -1.40 8.89 0.34
CA ILE A 113 -2.50 8.86 1.29
C ILE A 113 -2.26 9.97 2.30
N ILE A 114 -3.17 10.94 2.35
CA ILE A 114 -3.07 12.10 3.22
C ILE A 114 -4.25 12.14 4.20
N THR A 115 -3.99 12.68 5.38
CA THR A 115 -5.03 13.06 6.34
C THR A 115 -5.35 14.53 6.16
N VAL A 116 -6.59 14.84 5.78
CA VAL A 116 -7.10 16.21 5.64
C VAL A 116 -7.97 16.51 6.84
N LYS A 117 -7.76 17.67 7.46
CA LYS A 117 -8.63 18.14 8.53
C LYS A 117 -9.90 18.75 7.93
N ASP A 118 -11.05 18.24 8.34
CA ASP A 118 -12.37 18.79 8.01
C ASP A 118 -13.05 19.38 9.26
N LEU A 119 -14.21 20.02 9.09
CA LEU A 119 -15.02 20.62 10.16
C LEU A 119 -15.44 19.59 11.22
N ASP A 120 -15.80 18.39 10.78
CA ASP A 120 -16.40 17.34 11.62
C ASP A 120 -15.38 16.24 12.02
N GLY A 121 -14.11 16.38 11.61
CA GLY A 121 -13.06 15.42 11.94
C GLY A 121 -11.92 15.40 10.92
N LEU A 122 -11.53 14.19 10.53
CA LEU A 122 -10.46 13.91 9.60
C LEU A 122 -11.00 13.10 8.43
N ASP A 123 -10.62 13.51 7.23
CA ASP A 123 -10.88 12.80 5.99
C ASP A 123 -9.59 12.18 5.47
N ILE A 124 -9.69 10.96 4.98
CA ILE A 124 -8.56 10.21 4.42
C ILE A 124 -8.67 10.24 2.92
N VAL A 125 -7.71 10.89 2.28
CA VAL A 125 -7.72 11.13 0.84
C VAL A 125 -6.56 10.38 0.20
N ILE A 126 -6.83 9.71 -0.91
CA ILE A 126 -5.80 9.18 -1.79
C ILE A 126 -5.66 10.05 -3.03
N GLU A 127 -4.43 10.44 -3.31
CA GLU A 127 -4.04 11.21 -4.47
C GLU A 127 -3.17 10.36 -5.39
N TYR A 128 -3.36 10.54 -6.69
CA TYR A 128 -2.58 9.87 -7.74
C TYR A 128 -1.80 10.90 -8.53
N PHE A 129 -0.59 10.54 -8.91
CA PHE A 129 0.33 11.38 -9.69
C PHE A 129 0.85 10.59 -10.89
N ASP A 130 0.95 11.25 -12.03
CA ASP A 130 1.54 10.72 -13.27
C ASP A 130 3.07 10.83 -13.30
N GLU A 131 3.64 11.64 -12.41
CA GLU A 131 5.07 11.86 -12.24
C GLU A 131 5.62 11.26 -10.93
N PRO A 132 6.93 10.98 -10.85
CA PRO A 132 7.55 10.61 -9.58
C PRO A 132 7.60 11.81 -8.64
N ILE A 133 7.31 11.57 -7.36
CA ILE A 133 7.24 12.62 -6.34
C ILE A 133 8.20 12.44 -5.16
N LEU A 134 8.89 11.29 -5.10
CA LEU A 134 9.93 11.03 -4.10
C LEU A 134 11.34 11.13 -4.69
N ASP A 135 11.49 11.53 -5.95
CA ASP A 135 12.78 11.61 -6.65
C ASP A 135 13.66 12.80 -6.21
N THR A 136 13.07 13.82 -5.59
CA THR A 136 13.73 15.04 -5.12
C THR A 136 13.32 15.36 -3.69
N ASP A 137 14.09 16.21 -3.02
CA ASP A 137 13.71 16.79 -1.71
C ASP A 137 12.86 18.08 -1.88
N GLU A 138 12.69 18.57 -3.11
CA GLU A 138 11.77 19.68 -3.44
C GLU A 138 10.31 19.28 -3.23
N THR A 139 9.52 20.20 -2.69
CA THR A 139 8.10 19.99 -2.45
C THR A 139 7.30 19.93 -3.76
N LEU A 140 6.12 19.28 -3.72
CA LEU A 140 5.23 19.23 -4.88
C LEU A 140 4.86 20.63 -5.41
N ALA A 141 4.64 21.58 -4.49
CA ALA A 141 4.28 22.95 -4.83
C ALA A 141 5.42 23.68 -5.57
N GLU A 142 6.68 23.48 -5.14
CA GLU A 142 7.86 24.05 -5.81
C GLU A 142 8.03 23.50 -7.22
N ARG A 143 7.69 22.23 -7.42
CA ARG A 143 7.73 21.56 -8.72
C ARG A 143 6.50 21.84 -9.59
N GLY A 144 5.45 22.44 -9.02
CA GLY A 144 4.17 22.66 -9.71
C GLY A 144 3.45 21.36 -10.09
N ILE A 145 3.65 20.29 -9.30
CA ILE A 145 3.02 19.00 -9.52
C ILE A 145 1.70 18.94 -8.75
N GLU A 146 0.63 18.68 -9.48
CA GLU A 146 -0.71 18.52 -8.95
C GLU A 146 -1.18 17.07 -9.13
N PRO A 147 -2.05 16.56 -8.23
CA PRO A 147 -2.59 15.22 -8.38
C PRO A 147 -3.52 15.15 -9.60
N ILE A 148 -3.37 14.10 -10.40
CA ILE A 148 -4.24 13.84 -11.56
C ILE A 148 -5.63 13.36 -11.13
N ALA A 149 -5.73 12.78 -9.94
CA ALA A 149 -6.97 12.32 -9.33
C ALA A 149 -6.84 12.33 -7.81
N SER A 150 -7.94 12.67 -7.14
CA SER A 150 -8.06 12.65 -5.69
C SER A 150 -9.38 11.99 -5.31
N VAL A 151 -9.34 11.08 -4.34
CA VAL A 151 -10.49 10.28 -3.90
C VAL A 151 -10.53 10.24 -2.38
N VAL A 152 -11.68 10.58 -1.80
CA VAL A 152 -11.92 10.41 -0.37
C VAL A 152 -12.19 8.92 -0.10
N LEU A 153 -11.37 8.32 0.75
CA LEU A 153 -11.46 6.90 1.14
C LEU A 153 -12.34 6.70 2.37
N LEU A 154 -12.20 7.59 3.35
CA LEU A 154 -12.94 7.56 4.61
C LEU A 154 -13.17 8.99 5.08
N GLU A 155 -14.29 9.21 5.77
CA GLU A 155 -14.71 10.52 6.29
C GLU A 155 -15.05 10.43 7.78
N GLY A 156 -14.95 11.55 8.48
CA GLY A 156 -15.43 11.67 9.87
C GLY A 156 -14.61 10.88 10.90
N LEU A 157 -13.30 10.74 10.69
CA LEU A 157 -12.42 10.13 11.70
C LEU A 157 -12.06 11.15 12.78
N SER A 158 -11.93 10.70 14.02
CA SER A 158 -11.32 11.48 15.11
C SER A 158 -9.82 11.22 15.24
N ARG A 159 -9.35 10.06 14.76
CA ARG A 159 -7.95 9.64 14.82
C ARG A 159 -7.59 8.81 13.59
N PHE A 160 -6.42 9.09 13.01
CA PHE A 160 -5.83 8.29 11.94
C PHE A 160 -4.31 8.41 11.94
N GLU A 161 -3.61 7.38 12.41
CA GLU A 161 -2.18 7.42 12.68
C GLU A 161 -1.47 6.18 12.15
N TRP A 162 -0.33 6.42 11.49
CA TRP A 162 0.58 5.38 11.04
C TRP A 162 1.78 5.25 11.98
N ASN A 163 2.15 4.01 12.27
CA ASN A 163 3.41 3.69 12.96
C ASN A 163 4.13 2.61 12.15
N VAL A 164 5.45 2.69 12.06
CA VAL A 164 6.22 1.72 11.27
C VAL A 164 7.11 0.86 12.16
N LEU A 165 7.25 -0.41 11.79
CA LEU A 165 8.13 -1.36 12.46
C LEU A 165 9.14 -1.93 11.47
N ASP A 166 10.41 -1.67 11.76
CA ASP A 166 11.53 -2.31 11.07
C ASP A 166 11.88 -3.65 11.73
N GLY A 167 12.28 -4.63 10.91
CA GLY A 167 12.75 -5.93 11.39
C GLY A 167 14.00 -5.84 12.28
N ARG A 168 14.71 -4.71 12.23
CA ARG A 168 15.86 -4.41 13.10
C ARG A 168 15.46 -3.92 14.50
N ASN A 169 14.25 -3.37 14.64
CA ASN A 169 13.75 -2.73 15.85
C ASN A 169 12.61 -3.54 16.50
N LEU A 170 12.52 -4.85 16.20
CA LEU A 170 11.49 -5.74 16.77
C LEU A 170 11.52 -5.84 18.30
N ASN A 171 12.63 -5.44 18.94
CA ASN A 171 12.84 -5.50 20.39
C ASN A 171 12.47 -4.19 21.11
N VAL A 172 12.04 -3.17 20.37
CA VAL A 172 11.68 -1.86 20.90
C VAL A 172 10.23 -1.91 21.41
N GLU A 173 9.95 -1.25 22.54
CA GLU A 173 8.59 -1.15 23.06
C GLU A 173 7.68 -0.44 22.05
N ARG A 174 6.41 -0.85 22.00
CA ARG A 174 5.48 -0.41 20.95
C ARG A 174 5.28 1.11 20.92
N ASP A 175 5.32 1.75 22.08
CA ASP A 175 5.08 3.19 22.20
C ASP A 175 6.29 4.03 21.72
N GLU A 176 7.40 3.39 21.39
CA GLU A 176 8.59 4.02 20.80
C GLU A 176 8.68 3.80 19.28
N TRP A 177 7.64 3.24 18.66
CA TRP A 177 7.65 3.04 17.21
C TRP A 177 7.56 4.40 16.50
N PRO A 178 8.39 4.63 15.48
CA PRO A 178 8.42 5.91 14.80
C PRO A 178 7.15 6.16 13.97
N TYR A 179 6.76 7.43 13.94
CA TYR A 179 5.69 7.98 13.09
C TYR A 179 6.22 8.46 11.73
N GLU A 180 7.50 8.26 11.47
CA GLU A 180 8.19 8.66 10.25
C GLU A 180 8.93 7.47 9.63
N TRP A 181 9.04 7.47 8.30
CA TRP A 181 9.85 6.52 7.56
C TRP A 181 10.39 7.16 6.30
N GLU A 182 11.71 7.36 6.22
CA GLU A 182 12.37 7.90 5.03
C GLU A 182 13.61 7.07 4.65
N VAL A 183 13.47 5.74 4.69
CA VAL A 183 14.60 4.86 4.38
C VAL A 183 14.61 4.49 2.90
N ARG A 184 15.55 5.08 2.16
CA ARG A 184 15.73 4.81 0.73
C ARG A 184 15.91 3.31 0.43
N ASN A 185 15.25 2.85 -0.63
CA ASN A 185 15.31 1.48 -1.17
C ASN A 185 14.88 0.37 -0.21
N ARG A 186 14.06 0.70 0.80
CA ARG A 186 13.62 -0.29 1.78
C ARG A 186 12.27 0.06 2.36
N LEU A 187 11.37 -0.91 2.31
CA LEU A 187 10.09 -0.86 3.00
C LEU A 187 10.28 -1.24 4.48
N PRO A 188 9.43 -0.73 5.39
CA PRO A 188 9.35 -1.28 6.74
C PRO A 188 8.92 -2.76 6.69
N THR A 189 9.05 -3.50 7.79
CA THR A 189 8.59 -4.90 7.85
C THR A 189 7.09 -4.94 8.14
N PHE A 190 6.63 -4.09 9.04
CA PHE A 190 5.22 -3.89 9.32
C PHE A 190 4.88 -2.42 9.38
N ILE A 191 3.62 -2.11 9.12
CA ILE A 191 3.03 -0.80 9.35
C ILE A 191 1.73 -1.00 10.12
N GLU A 192 1.57 -0.25 11.20
CA GLU A 192 0.38 -0.24 12.03
C GLU A 192 -0.44 0.99 11.68
N LEU A 193 -1.74 0.78 11.46
CA LEU A 193 -2.73 1.83 11.38
C LEU A 193 -3.58 1.82 12.63
N THR A 194 -3.68 2.96 13.30
CA THR A 194 -4.67 3.23 14.35
C THR A 194 -5.70 4.22 13.81
N ALA A 195 -6.97 3.83 13.77
CA ALA A 195 -8.07 4.64 13.28
C ALA A 195 -9.22 4.67 14.29
N GLN A 196 -9.91 5.80 14.42
CA GLN A 196 -11.10 5.95 15.26
C GLN A 196 -12.14 6.79 14.51
N PHE A 197 -13.37 6.27 14.42
CA PHE A 197 -14.48 6.91 13.68
C PHE A 197 -15.34 7.74 14.63
N GLY A 198 -15.36 9.06 14.46
CA GLY A 198 -15.97 9.99 15.40
C GLY A 198 -15.32 10.00 16.79
N GLU A 199 -15.68 10.97 17.63
CA GLU A 199 -15.02 11.21 18.93
C GLU A 199 -15.19 10.04 19.92
N ASN A 200 -16.33 9.35 19.87
CA ASN A 200 -16.69 8.23 20.76
C ASN A 200 -16.60 6.86 20.09
N GLY A 201 -15.99 6.77 18.90
CA GLY A 201 -15.85 5.50 18.18
C GLY A 201 -14.89 4.53 18.88
N GLU A 202 -14.99 3.25 18.52
CA GLU A 202 -13.98 2.27 18.90
C GLU A 202 -12.65 2.58 18.19
N VAL A 203 -11.55 2.48 18.94
CA VAL A 203 -10.20 2.58 18.38
C VAL A 203 -9.85 1.26 17.70
N ILE A 204 -9.81 1.28 16.38
CA ILE A 204 -9.45 0.14 15.55
C ILE A 204 -7.95 0.21 15.26
N ARG A 205 -7.26 -0.90 15.52
CA ARG A 205 -5.84 -1.04 15.23
C ARG A 205 -5.60 -2.22 14.30
N ARG A 206 -4.88 -2.00 13.20
CA ARG A 206 -4.55 -3.05 12.23
C ARG A 206 -3.07 -2.99 11.87
N MET A 207 -2.45 -4.16 11.89
CA MET A 207 -1.07 -4.37 11.45
C MET A 207 -1.07 -4.91 10.03
N PHE A 208 -0.27 -4.32 9.16
CA PHE A 208 -0.05 -4.77 7.80
C PHE A 208 1.39 -5.21 7.62
N TRP A 209 1.56 -6.38 7.01
CA TRP A 209 2.88 -6.90 6.70
C TRP A 209 3.34 -6.38 5.33
N CYS A 210 4.58 -5.87 5.29
CA CYS A 210 5.23 -5.40 4.08
C CYS A 210 6.31 -6.42 3.68
N PRO A 211 6.03 -7.35 2.74
CA PRO A 211 6.97 -8.37 2.33
C PRO A 211 8.21 -7.76 1.66
N THR A 212 9.39 -8.25 2.04
CA THR A 212 10.63 -7.93 1.34
C THR A 212 10.67 -8.68 0.01
N LYS A 213 10.52 -7.95 -1.10
CA LYS A 213 10.60 -8.50 -2.46
C LYS A 213 11.88 -8.05 -3.14
N VAL A 214 12.47 -8.93 -3.95
CA VAL A 214 13.60 -8.57 -4.81
C VAL A 214 13.09 -7.71 -5.96
N SER A 215 13.74 -6.57 -6.22
CA SER A 215 13.42 -5.72 -7.38
C SER A 215 13.40 -6.54 -8.69
N PRO A 216 12.39 -6.37 -9.55
CA PRO A 216 12.33 -7.03 -10.86
C PRO A 216 13.58 -6.78 -11.71
N VAL A 217 14.15 -5.58 -11.63
CA VAL A 217 15.38 -5.19 -12.34
C VAL A 217 16.56 -6.03 -11.86
N THR A 218 16.70 -6.22 -10.56
CA THR A 218 17.76 -7.06 -9.97
C THR A 218 17.60 -8.52 -10.42
N ARG A 219 16.38 -9.04 -10.42
CA ARG A 219 16.07 -10.39 -10.89
C ARG A 219 16.42 -10.56 -12.37
N MET A 220 16.09 -9.59 -13.22
CA MET A 220 16.40 -9.62 -14.65
C MET A 220 17.90 -9.57 -14.93
N ARG A 221 18.65 -8.73 -14.20
CA ARG A 221 20.12 -8.67 -14.28
C ARG A 221 20.75 -10.01 -13.89
N GLN A 222 20.27 -10.66 -12.85
CA GLN A 222 20.74 -11.99 -12.44
C GLN A 222 20.49 -13.03 -13.53
N LEU A 223 19.28 -13.06 -14.13
CA LEU A 223 18.96 -13.97 -15.23
C LEU A 223 19.86 -13.75 -16.45
N GLN A 224 20.12 -12.50 -16.82
CA GLN A 224 20.98 -12.16 -17.96
C GLN A 224 22.44 -12.57 -17.71
N ASN A 225 22.93 -12.37 -16.48
CA ASN A 225 24.28 -12.79 -16.10
C ASN A 225 24.42 -14.33 -16.10
N SER A 226 23.41 -15.05 -15.60
CA SER A 226 23.35 -16.51 -15.64
C SER A 226 23.35 -17.06 -17.07
N ALA A 227 22.61 -16.41 -17.99
CA ALA A 227 22.58 -16.76 -19.40
C ALA A 227 23.91 -16.51 -20.12
N ARG A 228 24.66 -15.48 -19.71
CA ARG A 228 26.01 -15.21 -20.23
C ARG A 228 27.03 -16.22 -19.71
N SER A 229 26.95 -16.63 -18.45
CA SER A 229 27.84 -17.65 -17.89
C SER A 229 27.62 -19.04 -18.50
N SER A 230 26.38 -19.42 -18.84
CA SER A 230 26.11 -20.70 -19.51
C SER A 230 26.56 -20.71 -20.98
N ALA A 231 26.48 -19.57 -21.68
CA ALA A 231 27.04 -19.44 -23.03
C ALA A 231 28.58 -19.52 -23.04
N GLN A 232 29.26 -18.97 -22.03
CA GLN A 232 30.71 -19.04 -21.92
C GLN A 232 31.22 -20.43 -21.50
N GLN A 233 30.41 -21.21 -20.77
CA GLN A 233 30.76 -22.59 -20.40
C GLN A 233 30.53 -23.60 -21.55
N ASN A 234 29.53 -23.37 -22.41
CA ASN A 234 29.35 -24.17 -23.65
C ASN A 234 30.31 -23.79 -24.79
N GLY A 235 30.98 -22.64 -24.71
CA GLY A 235 32.04 -22.24 -25.65
C GLY A 235 33.40 -22.91 -25.41
N ALA A 236 33.59 -23.60 -24.27
CA ALA A 236 34.86 -24.22 -23.90
C ALA A 236 34.95 -25.73 -24.23
N ASN A 237 33.88 -26.35 -24.73
CA ASN A 237 33.85 -27.81 -24.96
C ASN A 237 33.34 -28.24 -26.34
N GLY A 238 33.33 -27.32 -27.32
CA GLY A 238 33.03 -27.59 -28.73
C GLY A 238 34.27 -27.38 -29.59
N GLY A 239 35.05 -28.43 -29.82
CA GLY A 239 36.16 -28.41 -30.77
C GLY A 239 35.67 -28.10 -32.19
N GLY A 240 36.25 -27.05 -32.80
CA GLY A 240 35.96 -26.66 -34.18
C GLY A 240 37.20 -26.01 -34.79
N ALA A 241 37.71 -26.63 -35.85
CA ALA A 241 38.98 -26.38 -36.50
C ALA A 241 39.25 -24.90 -36.84
N THR A 242 40.46 -24.43 -36.51
CA THR A 242 41.04 -23.19 -37.00
C THR A 242 41.27 -23.30 -38.51
N ILE A 243 40.38 -22.75 -39.34
CA ILE A 243 40.68 -22.47 -40.75
C ILE A 243 41.40 -21.12 -40.77
N ASN A 244 42.72 -21.16 -40.90
CA ASN A 244 43.57 -19.99 -41.12
C ASN A 244 43.83 -19.86 -42.64
N PRO A 245 43.24 -18.89 -43.37
CA PRO A 245 43.49 -18.71 -44.78
C PRO A 245 44.65 -17.71 -44.97
N ASN A 246 45.90 -18.14 -44.76
CA ASN A 246 47.04 -17.41 -45.32
C ASN A 246 48.33 -18.23 -45.31
N PRO A 247 48.78 -18.80 -46.45
CA PRO A 247 50.14 -19.29 -46.59
C PRO A 247 51.02 -18.16 -47.14
N ARG A 248 51.84 -17.55 -46.27
CA ARG A 248 53.02 -16.78 -46.72
C ARG A 248 54.19 -17.75 -46.87
N PRO A 249 54.85 -17.82 -48.04
CA PRO A 249 56.04 -18.62 -48.21
C PRO A 249 57.24 -17.94 -47.56
N ASN A 250 57.96 -18.71 -46.76
CA ASN A 250 59.21 -18.37 -46.10
C ASN A 250 60.37 -18.48 -47.11
N PRO A 251 61.33 -17.55 -47.15
CA PRO A 251 62.66 -17.83 -47.63
C PRO A 251 63.68 -17.79 -46.49
N GLU A 252 64.22 -18.98 -46.28
CA GLU A 252 65.54 -19.37 -45.78
C GLU A 252 66.66 -18.31 -45.85
N GLY A 253 67.49 -18.19 -44.79
CA GLY A 253 68.79 -17.52 -44.90
C GLY A 253 69.43 -16.94 -43.63
N SER A 254 70.05 -17.81 -42.81
CA SER A 254 71.36 -17.68 -42.13
C SER A 254 71.89 -16.39 -41.45
N ARG A 255 72.60 -16.67 -40.33
CA ARG A 255 73.56 -15.85 -39.52
C ARG A 255 72.89 -15.07 -38.38
N GLY A 256 73.31 -15.13 -37.11
CA GLY A 256 74.46 -15.71 -36.44
C GLY A 256 74.73 -14.90 -35.16
N GLY A 257 75.23 -15.54 -34.09
CA GLY A 257 76.03 -14.87 -33.04
C GLY A 257 75.36 -14.52 -31.70
N SER A 258 75.82 -15.23 -30.66
CA SER A 258 76.28 -14.75 -29.33
C SER A 258 75.38 -13.82 -28.50
N ALA A 259 74.84 -14.26 -27.35
CA ALA A 259 75.49 -14.46 -26.03
C ALA A 259 75.61 -13.17 -25.19
N SER A 260 75.45 -13.34 -23.87
CA SER A 260 75.61 -12.36 -22.78
C SER A 260 74.53 -11.25 -22.75
N ASP A 261 74.12 -10.61 -21.66
CA ASP A 261 74.41 -10.62 -20.23
C ASP A 261 73.35 -9.64 -19.64
N ARG A 262 72.66 -9.95 -18.53
CA ARG A 262 72.91 -9.33 -17.20
C ARG A 262 72.37 -7.92 -16.98
N ALA A 263 71.42 -7.81 -16.03
CA ALA A 263 71.28 -6.79 -14.97
C ALA A 263 69.81 -6.80 -14.50
N LYS A 264 69.40 -7.43 -13.39
CA LYS A 264 69.70 -7.09 -11.98
C LYS A 264 69.88 -5.59 -11.76
N ARG A 265 68.83 -4.96 -11.21
CA ARG A 265 68.91 -3.64 -10.58
C ARG A 265 68.42 -3.78 -9.13
N PRO A 266 69.26 -3.46 -8.12
CA PRO A 266 68.90 -3.58 -6.71
C PRO A 266 68.58 -2.21 -6.06
N THR A 267 67.83 -2.30 -4.95
CA THR A 267 67.94 -1.56 -3.66
C THR A 267 67.96 -0.02 -3.62
N GLY A 268 66.94 0.55 -2.97
CA GLY A 268 67.09 1.13 -1.62
C GLY A 268 67.07 2.66 -1.43
N PRO A 269 66.69 3.16 -0.22
CA PRO A 269 66.18 4.52 0.11
C PRO A 269 67.28 5.35 0.87
N PRO A 270 67.06 6.43 1.68
CA PRO A 270 65.83 7.02 2.28
C PRO A 270 65.80 8.58 2.48
N ALA A 271 64.76 9.05 3.20
CA ALA A 271 64.76 10.07 4.27
C ALA A 271 63.74 11.22 4.10
N GLY A 272 63.08 11.62 5.20
CA GLY A 272 62.32 12.87 5.26
C GLY A 272 61.23 12.97 6.34
N THR A 273 61.63 12.95 7.61
CA THR A 273 60.84 13.20 8.81
C THR A 273 60.44 14.68 8.94
N GLY A 274 59.26 14.97 9.52
CA GLY A 274 59.07 16.17 10.36
C GLY A 274 57.78 16.96 10.17
N GLY A 275 57.03 17.14 11.27
CA GLY A 275 56.06 18.24 11.40
C GLY A 275 54.85 17.95 12.29
N ALA A 276 55.05 18.00 13.61
CA ALA A 276 53.98 18.12 14.58
C ALA A 276 53.72 19.60 14.89
N ARG A 277 52.47 20.05 14.78
CA ARG A 277 51.70 20.95 15.67
C ARG A 277 50.52 21.54 14.92
#